data_AF-A0A9E5A7S4-F1
#
_entry.id   AF-A0A9E5A7S4-F1
#
_cell.length_a   1.000
_cell.length_b   1.000
_cell.length_c   1.000
_cell.angle_alpha   90.00
_cell.angle_beta   90.00
_cell.angle_gamma   90.00
#
_symmetry.space_group_name_H-M   'P 1'
#
loop_
_entity.id
_entity.type
_entity.pdbx_description
1 polymer ?
#
loop_
_entity_poly.entity_id
_entity_poly.type
_entity_poly.pdbx_seq_one_letter_code
_entity_poly.pdbx_strand_id
1 'polypeptide(L)'
;MENILNLINSLNSPNDMESLKAFKKISRKASKNPLIVEKYRSHLTEKLYHENQEICAYACWSAGIIGRKKPEWYTNSILRLFNLINHSNDQIREYALFALGWIGRAKPELIEEHLDKLIDKHDDQCPKVRVSMIWASENIGNAKPDLFRNYIHIYEELLNDTDKRVRSEAPEFFRVMGKSRPELVKNSIPKLKAKLNDEYHVTRVHSNGAIKTIEKNLKGD
;
A
#
# COMPACT_ATOMS: atom_id res chain seq x y z
N MET A 1 -16.24 2.04 29.01
CA MET A 1 -15.21 2.09 27.95
C MET A 1 -13.99 1.33 28.44
N GLU A 2 -13.49 0.35 27.68
CA GLU A 2 -12.29 -0.41 28.04
C GLU A 2 -11.04 0.50 28.05
N ASN A 3 -10.31 0.51 29.17
CA ASN A 3 -9.12 1.34 29.41
C ASN A 3 -7.99 0.96 28.43
N ILE A 4 -7.31 1.95 27.85
CA ILE A 4 -6.20 1.72 26.92
C ILE A 4 -5.04 0.97 27.58
N LEU A 5 -4.77 1.21 28.87
CA LEU A 5 -3.72 0.50 29.60
C LEU A 5 -4.01 -1.00 29.68
N ASN A 6 -5.26 -1.39 29.96
CA ASN A 6 -5.65 -2.80 30.00
C ASN A 6 -5.48 -3.47 28.63
N LEU A 7 -5.83 -2.77 27.55
CA LEU A 7 -5.60 -3.27 26.20
C LEU A 7 -4.11 -3.47 25.90
N ILE A 8 -3.24 -2.58 26.38
CA ILE A 8 -1.79 -2.73 26.19
C ILE A 8 -1.25 -3.92 26.99
N ASN A 9 -1.74 -4.13 28.21
CA ASN A 9 -1.37 -5.31 28.99
C ASN A 9 -1.77 -6.60 28.26
N SER A 10 -3.00 -6.66 27.74
CA SER A 10 -3.47 -7.80 26.92
C SER A 10 -2.71 -7.92 25.59
N LEU A 11 -2.28 -6.82 24.95
CA LEU A 11 -1.43 -6.84 23.75
C LEU A 11 -0.09 -7.54 24.02
N ASN A 12 0.44 -7.41 25.24
CA ASN A 12 1.70 -8.03 25.64
C ASN A 12 1.51 -9.42 26.29
N SER A 13 0.27 -9.93 26.31
CA SER A 13 -0.01 -11.27 26.79
C SER A 13 0.76 -12.31 25.97
N PRO A 14 1.32 -13.37 26.59
CA PRO A 14 1.89 -14.50 25.86
C PRO A 14 0.82 -15.31 25.12
N ASN A 15 -0.47 -15.08 25.42
CA ASN A 15 -1.57 -15.69 24.67
C ASN A 15 -1.81 -14.91 23.37
N ASP A 16 -1.45 -15.51 22.24
CA ASP A 16 -1.61 -14.91 20.91
C ASP A 16 -3.04 -14.48 20.61
N MET A 17 -4.04 -15.27 21.02
CA MET A 17 -5.44 -14.92 20.77
C MET A 17 -5.86 -13.68 21.56
N GLU A 18 -5.41 -13.56 22.81
CA GLU A 18 -5.65 -12.39 23.64
C GLU A 18 -4.93 -11.15 23.07
N SER A 19 -3.63 -11.30 22.78
CA SER A 19 -2.77 -10.30 22.17
C SER A 19 -3.39 -9.74 20.88
N LEU A 20 -3.82 -10.62 19.98
CA LEU A 20 -4.45 -10.25 18.74
C LEU A 20 -5.80 -9.54 18.93
N LYS A 21 -6.65 -10.02 19.84
CA LYS A 21 -7.94 -9.36 20.15
C LYS A 21 -7.72 -7.95 20.69
N ALA A 22 -6.75 -7.78 21.59
CA ALA A 22 -6.37 -6.49 22.13
C ALA A 22 -5.80 -5.58 21.03
N PHE A 23 -4.93 -6.11 20.18
CA PHE A 23 -4.34 -5.36 19.08
C PHE A 23 -5.41 -4.85 18.11
N LYS A 24 -6.35 -5.71 17.71
CA LYS A 24 -7.52 -5.35 16.88
C LYS A 24 -8.35 -4.22 17.48
N LYS A 25 -8.51 -4.17 18.81
CA LYS A 25 -9.21 -3.07 19.49
C LYS A 25 -8.36 -1.79 19.52
N ILE A 26 -7.06 -1.90 19.81
CA ILE A 26 -6.12 -0.79 19.84
C ILE A 26 -6.04 -0.11 18.46
N SER A 27 -5.79 -0.87 17.40
CA SER A 27 -5.65 -0.34 16.04
C SER A 27 -6.92 0.39 15.57
N ARG A 28 -8.11 -0.10 15.92
CA ARG A 28 -9.38 0.60 15.64
C ARG A 28 -9.52 1.93 16.36
N LYS A 29 -9.00 2.05 17.59
CA LYS A 29 -9.00 3.33 18.31
C LYS A 29 -7.93 4.26 17.73
N ALA A 30 -6.73 3.73 17.48
CA ALA A 30 -5.59 4.47 16.94
C ALA A 30 -5.85 4.98 15.51
N SER A 31 -6.67 4.28 14.71
CA SER A 31 -7.07 4.76 13.38
C SER A 31 -7.82 6.09 13.42
N LYS A 32 -8.61 6.32 14.49
CA LYS A 32 -9.33 7.57 14.71
C LYS A 32 -8.39 8.64 15.24
N ASN A 33 -7.67 8.34 16.31
CA ASN A 33 -6.67 9.23 16.90
C ASN A 33 -5.45 8.41 17.34
N PRO A 34 -4.32 8.45 16.61
CA PRO A 34 -3.11 7.73 16.98
C PRO A 34 -2.55 8.15 18.35
N LEU A 35 -2.71 9.41 18.75
CA LEU A 35 -2.09 9.96 19.96
C LEU A 35 -2.52 9.25 21.25
N ILE A 36 -3.69 8.59 21.24
CA ILE A 36 -4.17 7.82 22.40
C ILE A 36 -3.23 6.65 22.77
N VAL A 37 -2.41 6.19 21.81
CA VAL A 37 -1.43 5.11 21.99
C VAL A 37 0.00 5.58 21.82
N GLU A 38 0.25 6.89 21.79
CA GLU A 38 1.59 7.45 21.54
C GLU A 38 2.64 6.95 22.52
N LYS A 39 2.29 6.91 23.81
CA LYS A 39 3.18 6.40 24.86
C LYS A 39 3.43 4.89 24.78
N TYR A 40 2.69 4.16 23.95
CA TYR A 40 2.80 2.72 23.76
C TYR A 40 3.21 2.34 22.34
N ARG A 41 3.65 3.30 21.52
CA ARG A 41 3.99 3.05 20.11
C ARG A 41 4.99 1.91 19.92
N SER A 42 5.96 1.76 20.83
CA SER A 42 6.95 0.68 20.79
C SER A 42 6.29 -0.69 20.82
N HIS A 43 5.35 -0.91 21.76
CA HIS A 43 4.60 -2.17 21.86
C HIS A 43 3.85 -2.52 20.58
N LEU A 44 3.35 -1.53 19.84
CA LEU A 44 2.68 -1.76 18.55
C LEU A 44 3.70 -2.10 17.46
N THR A 45 4.81 -1.36 17.38
CA THR A 45 5.85 -1.59 16.36
C THR A 45 6.60 -2.90 16.56
N GLU A 46 6.78 -3.35 17.81
CA GLU A 46 7.38 -4.64 18.14
C GLU A 46 6.58 -5.81 17.58
N LYS A 47 5.26 -5.67 17.38
CA LYS A 47 4.43 -6.73 16.78
C LYS A 47 4.74 -6.99 15.30
N LEU A 48 5.50 -6.13 14.62
CA LEU A 48 6.06 -6.43 13.29
C LEU A 48 7.10 -7.56 13.32
N TYR A 49 7.60 -7.91 14.50
CA TYR A 49 8.60 -8.97 14.71
C TYR A 49 8.00 -10.22 15.37
N HIS A 50 6.68 -10.25 15.54
CA HIS A 50 6.00 -11.34 16.23
C HIS A 50 6.06 -12.64 15.41
N GLU A 51 6.32 -13.76 16.07
CA GLU A 51 6.43 -15.08 15.41
C GLU A 51 5.09 -15.58 14.87
N ASN A 52 4.00 -15.32 15.62
CA ASN A 52 2.65 -15.57 15.14
C ASN A 52 2.34 -14.71 13.90
N GLN A 53 2.09 -15.39 12.77
CA GLN A 53 1.88 -14.74 11.47
C GLN A 53 0.62 -13.86 11.43
N GLU A 54 -0.46 -14.23 12.12
CA GLU A 54 -1.68 -13.41 12.14
C GLU A 54 -1.43 -12.09 12.88
N ILE A 55 -0.69 -12.13 14.00
CA ILE A 55 -0.28 -10.93 14.73
C ILE A 55 0.65 -10.07 13.87
N CYS A 56 1.65 -10.67 13.23
CA CYS A 56 2.58 -9.94 12.35
C CYS A 56 1.84 -9.29 11.17
N ALA A 57 0.96 -10.02 10.49
CA ALA A 57 0.14 -9.49 9.40
C ALA A 57 -0.70 -8.30 9.90
N TYR A 58 -1.39 -8.48 11.03
CA TYR A 58 -2.21 -7.42 11.59
C TYR A 58 -1.38 -6.21 12.05
N ALA A 59 -0.13 -6.42 12.48
CA ALA A 59 0.81 -5.35 12.79
C ALA A 59 1.15 -4.52 11.55
N CYS A 60 1.40 -5.16 10.40
CA CYS A 60 1.58 -4.47 9.13
C CYS A 60 0.34 -3.64 8.76
N TRP A 61 -0.85 -4.23 8.83
CA TRP A 61 -2.09 -3.51 8.53
C TRP A 61 -2.28 -2.29 9.46
N SER A 62 -2.07 -2.50 10.76
CA SER A 62 -2.11 -1.41 11.75
C SER A 62 -1.07 -0.33 11.48
N ALA A 63 0.12 -0.73 11.00
CA ALA A 63 1.18 0.19 10.63
C ALA A 63 0.78 1.12 9.48
N GLY A 64 0.07 0.63 8.46
CA GLY A 64 -0.46 1.49 7.41
C GLY A 64 -1.49 2.50 7.92
N ILE A 65 -2.44 2.02 8.73
CA ILE A 65 -3.51 2.87 9.27
C ILE A 65 -2.97 3.99 10.17
N ILE A 66 -2.03 3.67 11.06
CA ILE A 66 -1.41 4.64 11.96
C ILE A 66 -0.40 5.50 11.19
N GLY A 67 0.46 4.86 10.38
CA GLY A 67 1.52 5.48 9.60
C GLY A 67 1.02 6.50 8.59
N ARG A 68 -0.23 6.39 8.10
CA ARG A 68 -0.90 7.45 7.33
C ARG A 68 -0.91 8.81 8.05
N LYS A 69 -1.04 8.82 9.38
CA LYS A 69 -1.11 10.03 10.23
C LYS A 69 0.16 10.29 11.01
N LYS A 70 0.95 9.24 11.28
CA LYS A 70 2.17 9.24 12.10
C LYS A 70 3.28 8.44 11.42
N PRO A 71 3.71 8.81 10.20
CA PRO A 71 4.74 8.07 9.46
C PRO A 71 6.07 8.02 10.24
N GLU A 72 6.36 9.04 11.04
CA GLU A 72 7.59 9.14 11.84
C GLU A 72 7.75 8.01 12.86
N TRP A 73 6.65 7.39 13.32
CA TRP A 73 6.70 6.24 14.24
C TRP A 73 7.33 4.99 13.61
N TYR A 74 7.33 4.91 12.28
CA TYR A 74 7.82 3.75 11.54
C TYR A 74 9.21 3.96 10.94
N THR A 75 9.87 5.11 11.17
CA THR A 75 11.22 5.40 10.64
C THR A 75 12.20 4.27 10.95
N ASN A 76 12.25 3.79 12.20
CA ASN A 76 13.18 2.73 12.62
C ASN A 76 12.71 1.32 12.26
N SER A 77 11.46 1.15 11.81
CA SER A 77 10.90 -0.15 11.42
C SER A 77 10.58 -0.23 9.92
N ILE A 78 10.97 0.77 9.14
CA ILE A 78 10.65 0.82 7.71
C ILE A 78 11.35 -0.32 6.95
N LEU A 79 12.61 -0.60 7.28
CA LEU A 79 13.36 -1.74 6.71
C LEU A 79 12.70 -3.08 7.07
N ARG A 80 12.07 -3.17 8.25
CA ARG A 80 11.33 -4.38 8.62
C ARG A 80 10.11 -4.56 7.73
N LEU A 81 9.36 -3.50 7.42
CA LEU A 81 8.26 -3.58 6.46
C LEU A 81 8.73 -4.00 5.06
N PHE A 82 9.87 -3.48 4.59
CA PHE A 82 10.50 -3.93 3.34
C PHE A 82 11.00 -5.38 3.38
N ASN A 83 11.40 -5.90 4.54
CA ASN A 83 11.70 -7.33 4.67
C ASN A 83 10.42 -8.17 4.63
N LEU A 84 9.33 -7.68 5.22
CA LEU A 84 8.04 -8.38 5.30
C LEU A 84 7.32 -8.49 3.95
N ILE A 85 7.59 -7.61 2.98
CA ILE A 85 7.08 -7.80 1.62
C ILE A 85 7.71 -9.00 0.89
N ASN A 86 8.71 -9.67 1.47
CA ASN A 86 9.27 -10.93 0.95
C ASN A 86 8.94 -12.13 1.86
N HIS A 87 8.01 -11.98 2.80
CA HIS A 87 7.62 -13.05 3.72
C HIS A 87 6.92 -14.20 2.97
N SER A 88 7.06 -15.44 3.46
CA SER A 88 6.44 -16.63 2.84
C SER A 88 4.90 -16.57 2.80
N ASN A 89 4.29 -16.05 3.86
CA ASN A 89 2.85 -15.76 3.96
C ASN A 89 2.47 -14.53 3.10
N ASP A 90 1.53 -14.72 2.18
CA ASP A 90 1.05 -13.70 1.22
C ASP A 90 0.27 -12.56 1.88
N GLN A 91 -0.51 -12.84 2.93
CA GLN A 91 -1.22 -11.81 3.69
C GLN A 91 -0.25 -10.84 4.39
N ILE A 92 0.89 -11.34 4.89
CA ILE A 92 1.93 -10.48 5.46
C ILE A 92 2.52 -9.57 4.37
N ARG A 93 2.80 -10.11 3.17
CA ARG A 93 3.30 -9.30 2.05
C ARG A 93 2.30 -8.22 1.64
N GLU A 94 1.03 -8.60 1.48
CA GLU A 94 -0.09 -7.72 1.16
C GLU A 94 -0.17 -6.54 2.16
N TYR A 95 -0.19 -6.84 3.45
CA TYR A 95 -0.33 -5.82 4.49
C TYR A 95 0.93 -5.00 4.71
N ALA A 96 2.12 -5.54 4.43
CA ALA A 96 3.36 -4.78 4.44
C ALA A 96 3.37 -3.76 3.29
N LEU A 97 2.95 -4.14 2.08
CA LEU A 97 2.78 -3.20 0.96
C LEU A 97 1.74 -2.11 1.27
N PHE A 98 0.61 -2.50 1.86
CA PHE A 98 -0.39 -1.54 2.34
C PHE A 98 0.19 -0.53 3.33
N ALA A 99 1.06 -0.99 4.25
CA ALA A 99 1.73 -0.12 5.21
C ALA A 99 2.67 0.87 4.52
N LEU A 100 3.55 0.37 3.66
CA LEU A 100 4.52 1.16 2.90
C LEU A 100 3.81 2.20 2.00
N GLY A 101 2.68 1.84 1.38
CA GLY A 101 1.88 2.76 0.59
C GLY A 101 1.33 3.95 1.39
N TRP A 102 0.70 3.69 2.54
CA TRP A 102 0.18 4.77 3.38
C TRP A 102 1.27 5.63 4.02
N ILE A 103 2.35 5.00 4.48
CA ILE A 103 3.51 5.71 5.04
C ILE A 103 4.15 6.58 3.95
N GLY A 104 4.39 6.01 2.76
CA GLY A 104 4.99 6.72 1.63
C GLY A 104 4.12 7.83 1.07
N ARG A 105 2.79 7.73 1.17
CA ARG A 105 1.91 8.87 0.86
C ARG A 105 2.09 10.03 1.84
N ALA A 106 2.29 9.73 3.11
CA ALA A 106 2.44 10.74 4.15
C ALA A 106 3.86 11.30 4.20
N LYS A 107 4.87 10.49 3.91
CA LYS A 107 6.29 10.84 3.92
C LYS A 107 7.08 10.00 2.88
N PRO A 108 7.08 10.41 1.59
CA PRO A 108 7.71 9.67 0.50
C PRO A 108 9.20 9.38 0.72
N GLU A 109 9.89 10.24 1.45
CA GLU A 109 11.33 10.14 1.74
C GLU A 109 11.69 8.87 2.52
N LEU A 110 10.74 8.26 3.23
CA LEU A 110 10.96 6.99 3.92
C LEU A 110 10.99 5.77 2.99
N ILE A 111 10.46 5.91 1.77
CA ILE A 111 10.27 4.81 0.81
C ILE A 111 11.25 4.91 -0.37
N GLU A 112 11.67 6.12 -0.72
CA GLU A 112 12.41 6.45 -1.95
C GLU A 112 13.62 5.54 -2.22
N GLU A 113 14.47 5.31 -1.21
CA GLU A 113 15.69 4.48 -1.36
C GLU A 113 15.43 2.99 -1.60
N HIS A 114 14.18 2.54 -1.41
CA HIS A 114 13.79 1.12 -1.49
C HIS A 114 12.55 0.92 -2.36
N LEU A 115 12.21 1.91 -3.19
CA LEU A 115 11.03 1.83 -4.05
C LEU A 115 11.11 0.63 -5.00
N ASP A 116 12.30 0.34 -5.52
CA ASP A 116 12.59 -0.85 -6.34
C ASP A 116 12.05 -2.13 -5.71
N LYS A 117 12.34 -2.38 -4.42
CA LYS A 117 11.88 -3.59 -3.71
C LYS A 117 10.36 -3.71 -3.64
N LEU A 118 9.67 -2.57 -3.54
CA LEU A 118 8.20 -2.52 -3.57
C LEU A 118 7.70 -2.87 -4.97
N ILE A 119 8.30 -2.28 -6.00
CA ILE A 119 7.93 -2.48 -7.40
C ILE A 119 8.23 -3.91 -7.88
N ASP A 120 9.27 -4.54 -7.35
CA ASP A 120 9.59 -5.96 -7.57
C ASP A 120 8.47 -6.91 -7.13
N LYS A 121 7.40 -6.43 -6.49
CA LYS A 121 6.22 -7.26 -6.16
C LYS A 121 5.20 -7.32 -7.31
N HIS A 122 5.50 -6.73 -8.47
CA HIS A 122 4.67 -6.81 -9.67
C HIS A 122 4.57 -8.22 -10.26
N ASP A 123 5.49 -9.13 -9.95
CA ASP A 123 5.50 -10.52 -10.42
C ASP A 123 5.19 -11.52 -9.29
N ASP A 124 4.73 -11.04 -8.13
CA ASP A 124 4.40 -11.90 -7.00
C ASP A 124 3.35 -12.93 -7.41
N GLN A 125 3.53 -14.18 -6.97
CA GLN A 125 2.63 -15.29 -7.32
C GLN A 125 1.19 -15.06 -6.85
N CYS A 126 0.98 -14.32 -5.76
CA CYS A 126 -0.34 -13.99 -5.24
C CYS A 126 -0.87 -12.70 -5.88
N PRO A 127 -2.00 -12.75 -6.63
CA PRO A 127 -2.57 -11.56 -7.24
C PRO A 127 -2.96 -10.46 -6.25
N LYS A 128 -3.28 -10.80 -5.00
CA LYS A 128 -3.57 -9.80 -3.96
C LYS A 128 -2.33 -8.97 -3.62
N VAL A 129 -1.15 -9.59 -3.61
CA VAL A 129 0.12 -8.89 -3.37
C VAL A 129 0.42 -7.95 -4.55
N ARG A 130 0.22 -8.40 -5.79
CA ARG A 130 0.35 -7.53 -6.98
C ARG A 130 -0.61 -6.33 -6.94
N VAL A 131 -1.88 -6.55 -6.58
CA VAL A 131 -2.86 -5.45 -6.36
C VAL A 131 -2.38 -4.50 -5.26
N SER A 132 -1.91 -5.01 -4.11
CA SER A 132 -1.39 -4.16 -3.04
C SER A 132 -0.15 -3.38 -3.42
N MET A 133 0.70 -3.91 -4.31
CA MET A 133 1.82 -3.18 -4.89
C MET A 133 1.31 -1.99 -5.71
N ILE A 134 0.37 -2.20 -6.64
CA ILE A 134 -0.24 -1.13 -7.44
C ILE A 134 -0.84 -0.07 -6.52
N TRP A 135 -1.62 -0.49 -5.52
CA TRP A 135 -2.26 0.41 -4.57
C TRP A 135 -1.24 1.21 -3.74
N ALA A 136 -0.14 0.58 -3.32
CA ALA A 136 0.92 1.27 -2.60
C ALA A 136 1.58 2.34 -3.47
N SER A 137 1.85 1.99 -4.73
CA SER A 137 2.43 2.87 -5.73
C SER A 137 1.52 4.05 -6.07
N GLU A 138 0.21 3.85 -6.15
CA GLU A 138 -0.76 4.94 -6.28
C GLU A 138 -0.67 5.91 -5.10
N ASN A 139 -0.58 5.40 -3.87
CA ASN A 139 -0.53 6.25 -2.69
C ASN A 139 0.76 7.08 -2.65
N ILE A 140 1.90 6.46 -2.97
CA ILE A 140 3.20 7.15 -3.07
C ILE A 140 3.17 8.14 -4.25
N GLY A 141 2.68 7.72 -5.41
CA GLY A 141 2.62 8.53 -6.63
C GLY A 141 1.68 9.73 -6.53
N ASN A 142 0.63 9.66 -5.71
CA ASN A 142 -0.19 10.83 -5.37
C ASN A 142 0.63 11.93 -4.67
N ALA A 143 1.67 11.57 -3.91
CA ALA A 143 2.51 12.51 -3.18
C ALA A 143 3.76 12.91 -3.98
N LYS A 144 4.45 11.94 -4.61
CA LYS A 144 5.71 12.15 -5.34
C LYS A 144 5.74 11.32 -6.63
N PRO A 145 5.03 11.75 -7.70
CA PRO A 145 4.90 10.98 -8.94
C PRO A 145 6.22 10.73 -9.66
N ASP A 146 7.19 11.66 -9.61
CA ASP A 146 8.48 11.50 -10.31
C ASP A 146 9.27 10.25 -9.92
N LEU A 147 9.02 9.69 -8.73
CA LEU A 147 9.63 8.44 -8.30
C LEU A 147 9.33 7.27 -9.26
N PHE A 148 8.22 7.35 -10.00
CA PHE A 148 7.78 6.28 -10.90
C PHE A 148 8.23 6.45 -12.36
N ARG A 149 9.01 7.49 -12.69
CA ARG A 149 9.44 7.80 -14.07
C ARG A 149 10.05 6.59 -14.79
N ASN A 150 10.84 5.80 -14.08
CA ASN A 150 11.55 4.64 -14.65
C ASN A 150 10.76 3.33 -14.56
N TYR A 151 9.58 3.34 -13.92
CA TYR A 151 8.79 2.13 -13.63
C TYR A 151 7.48 2.05 -14.44
N ILE A 152 7.19 3.01 -15.32
CA ILE A 152 5.94 3.06 -16.10
C ILE A 152 5.70 1.75 -16.88
N HIS A 153 6.74 1.16 -17.45
CA HIS A 153 6.67 -0.08 -18.22
C HIS A 153 6.08 -1.26 -17.43
N ILE A 154 6.34 -1.34 -16.12
CA ILE A 154 5.82 -2.41 -15.25
C ILE A 154 4.29 -2.32 -15.14
N TYR A 155 3.74 -1.12 -14.99
CA TYR A 155 2.29 -0.93 -14.96
C TYR A 155 1.65 -1.18 -16.31
N GLU A 156 2.37 -0.94 -17.41
CA GLU A 156 1.91 -1.26 -18.76
C GLU A 156 1.83 -2.77 -18.97
N GLU A 157 2.73 -3.54 -18.38
CA GLU A 157 2.68 -5.01 -18.36
C GLU A 157 1.47 -5.50 -17.55
N LEU A 158 1.21 -4.91 -16.38
CA LEU A 158 0.09 -5.27 -15.51
C LEU A 158 -1.30 -5.02 -16.14
N LEU A 159 -1.40 -4.17 -17.17
CA LEU A 159 -2.62 -4.07 -18.01
C LEU A 159 -2.98 -5.39 -18.71
N ASN A 160 -2.05 -6.36 -18.79
CA ASN A 160 -2.25 -7.67 -19.39
C ASN A 160 -2.12 -8.82 -18.39
N ASP A 161 -2.13 -8.55 -17.08
CA ASP A 161 -2.05 -9.58 -16.05
C ASP A 161 -3.12 -10.68 -16.22
N THR A 162 -2.83 -11.92 -15.87
CA THR A 162 -3.81 -13.00 -15.97
C THR A 162 -4.99 -12.86 -14.98
N ASP A 163 -4.76 -12.27 -13.80
CA ASP A 163 -5.80 -12.02 -12.80
C ASP A 163 -6.53 -10.71 -13.13
N LYS A 164 -7.85 -10.84 -13.34
CA LYS A 164 -8.72 -9.72 -13.70
C LYS A 164 -8.69 -8.55 -12.69
N ARG A 165 -8.40 -8.80 -11.40
CA ARG A 165 -8.32 -7.75 -10.37
C ARG A 165 -7.06 -6.93 -10.55
N VAL A 166 -5.95 -7.58 -10.85
CA VAL A 166 -4.68 -6.89 -11.15
C VAL A 166 -4.84 -6.06 -12.43
N ARG A 167 -5.39 -6.66 -13.50
CA ARG A 167 -5.68 -5.92 -14.74
C ARG A 167 -6.60 -4.72 -14.51
N SER A 168 -7.61 -4.87 -13.65
CA SER A 168 -8.55 -3.78 -13.38
C SER A 168 -7.96 -2.68 -12.50
N GLU A 169 -6.98 -2.99 -11.65
CA GLU A 169 -6.33 -2.01 -10.79
C GLU A 169 -5.24 -1.24 -11.56
N ALA A 170 -4.50 -1.88 -12.46
CA ALA A 170 -3.38 -1.25 -13.18
C ALA A 170 -3.70 0.12 -13.84
N PRO A 171 -4.87 0.35 -14.47
CA PRO A 171 -5.24 1.67 -14.98
C PRO A 171 -5.31 2.78 -13.93
N GLU A 172 -5.58 2.46 -12.66
CA GLU A 172 -5.71 3.45 -11.58
C GLU A 172 -4.38 4.12 -11.25
N PHE A 173 -3.25 3.39 -11.36
CA PHE A 173 -1.91 3.98 -11.33
C PHE A 173 -1.76 5.09 -12.39
N PHE A 174 -2.10 4.80 -13.66
CA PHE A 174 -2.03 5.79 -14.74
C PHE A 174 -2.97 6.97 -14.50
N ARG A 175 -4.14 6.73 -13.90
CA ARG A 175 -5.07 7.78 -13.50
C ARG A 175 -4.48 8.68 -12.42
N VAL A 176 -3.78 8.14 -11.43
CA VAL A 176 -3.10 8.92 -10.39
C VAL A 176 -1.98 9.76 -10.99
N MET A 177 -1.08 9.13 -11.75
CA MET A 177 0.04 9.80 -12.41
C MET A 177 -0.44 10.89 -13.36
N GLY A 178 -1.49 10.61 -14.13
CA GLY A 178 -2.10 11.54 -15.07
C GLY A 178 -2.75 12.77 -14.46
N LYS A 179 -2.97 12.82 -13.15
CA LYS A 179 -3.52 14.01 -12.47
C LYS A 179 -2.50 15.12 -12.33
N SER A 180 -1.24 14.79 -12.07
CA SER A 180 -0.20 15.76 -11.71
C SER A 180 1.01 15.73 -12.64
N ARG A 181 1.29 14.58 -13.29
CA ARG A 181 2.39 14.38 -14.23
C ARG A 181 1.94 13.61 -15.48
N PRO A 182 0.97 14.13 -16.25
CA PRO A 182 0.43 13.45 -17.43
C PRO A 182 1.49 13.17 -18.50
N GLU A 183 2.56 13.95 -18.57
CA GLU A 183 3.68 13.77 -19.49
C GLU A 183 4.45 12.47 -19.26
N LEU A 184 4.45 11.94 -18.03
CA LEU A 184 5.10 10.66 -17.69
C LEU A 184 4.34 9.46 -18.26
N VAL A 185 3.03 9.58 -18.43
CA VAL A 185 2.14 8.46 -18.77
C VAL A 185 1.41 8.62 -20.10
N LYS A 186 1.59 9.75 -20.80
CA LYS A 186 0.94 10.00 -22.10
C LYS A 186 1.18 8.92 -23.13
N ASN A 187 2.38 8.32 -23.14
CA ASN A 187 2.75 7.28 -24.09
C ASN A 187 2.03 5.94 -23.82
N SER A 188 1.42 5.78 -22.65
CA SER A 188 0.65 4.58 -22.28
C SER A 188 -0.81 4.65 -22.75
N ILE A 189 -1.28 5.79 -23.28
CA ILE A 189 -2.67 5.95 -23.78
C ILE A 189 -3.07 4.87 -24.80
N PRO A 190 -2.25 4.50 -25.81
CA PRO A 190 -2.63 3.43 -26.73
C PRO A 190 -2.85 2.08 -26.03
N LYS A 191 -2.01 1.74 -25.05
CA LYS A 191 -2.15 0.50 -24.26
C LYS A 191 -3.43 0.53 -23.41
N LEU A 192 -3.76 1.67 -22.81
CA LEU A 192 -5.03 1.87 -22.10
C LEU A 192 -6.25 1.80 -23.05
N LYS A 193 -6.14 2.33 -24.27
CA LYS A 193 -7.22 2.25 -25.28
C LYS A 193 -7.52 0.80 -25.68
N ALA A 194 -6.49 -0.05 -25.78
CA ALA A 194 -6.67 -1.47 -26.02
C ALA A 194 -7.50 -2.16 -24.92
N LYS A 195 -7.46 -1.64 -23.68
CA LYS A 195 -8.24 -2.16 -22.54
C LYS A 195 -9.70 -1.73 -22.52
N LEU A 196 -10.13 -0.83 -23.41
CA LEU A 196 -11.54 -0.46 -23.54
C LEU A 196 -12.40 -1.61 -24.08
N ASN A 197 -11.78 -2.67 -24.58
CA ASN A 197 -12.45 -3.90 -25.03
C ASN A 197 -12.18 -5.10 -24.10
N ASP A 198 -11.60 -4.89 -22.91
CA ASP A 198 -11.35 -5.97 -21.95
C ASP A 198 -12.66 -6.67 -21.54
N GLU A 199 -12.61 -7.98 -21.34
CA GLU A 199 -13.76 -8.80 -20.91
C GLU A 199 -14.37 -8.27 -19.61
N TYR A 200 -13.54 -7.77 -18.70
CA TYR A 200 -13.95 -7.33 -17.38
C TYR A 200 -14.33 -5.86 -17.40
N HIS A 201 -15.59 -5.57 -17.04
CA HIS A 201 -16.15 -4.23 -17.09
C HIS A 201 -15.36 -3.19 -16.30
N VAL A 202 -14.86 -3.56 -15.12
CA VAL A 202 -14.10 -2.66 -14.26
C VAL A 202 -12.81 -2.20 -14.95
N THR A 203 -12.11 -3.11 -15.64
CA THR A 203 -10.92 -2.77 -16.44
C THR A 203 -11.23 -1.73 -17.50
N ARG A 204 -12.36 -1.86 -18.21
CA ARG A 204 -12.79 -0.88 -19.22
C ARG A 204 -13.06 0.49 -18.60
N VAL A 205 -13.76 0.52 -17.46
CA VAL A 205 -14.11 1.76 -16.74
C VAL A 205 -12.87 2.48 -16.24
N HIS A 206 -11.96 1.78 -15.55
CA HIS A 206 -10.74 2.37 -15.01
C HIS A 206 -9.81 2.84 -16.14
N SER A 207 -9.68 2.07 -17.22
CA SER A 207 -8.89 2.48 -18.40
C SER A 207 -9.44 3.74 -19.05
N ASN A 208 -10.76 3.85 -19.23
CA ASN A 208 -11.40 5.07 -19.73
C ASN A 208 -11.18 6.26 -18.79
N GLY A 209 -11.27 6.04 -17.47
CA GLY A 209 -10.98 7.04 -16.44
C GLY A 209 -9.55 7.56 -16.51
N ALA A 210 -8.57 6.67 -16.66
CA ALA A 210 -7.16 7.00 -16.84
C ALA A 210 -6.92 7.83 -18.10
N ILE A 211 -7.42 7.38 -19.26
CA ILE A 211 -7.30 8.10 -20.54
C ILE A 211 -7.86 9.51 -20.42
N LYS A 212 -9.09 9.66 -19.92
CA LYS A 212 -9.73 10.97 -19.73
C LYS A 212 -8.93 11.88 -18.82
N THR A 213 -8.35 11.33 -17.76
CA THR A 213 -7.55 12.11 -16.81
C THR A 213 -6.25 12.59 -17.47
N ILE A 214 -5.53 11.72 -18.16
CA ILE A 214 -4.29 12.08 -18.86
C ILE A 214 -4.57 13.11 -19.96
N GLU A 215 -5.53 12.84 -20.86
CA GLU A 215 -5.87 13.73 -21.98
C GLU A 215 -6.39 15.10 -21.51
N LYS A 216 -7.11 15.15 -20.38
CA LYS A 216 -7.55 16.41 -19.77
C LYS A 216 -6.37 17.25 -19.30
N ASN A 217 -5.44 16.65 -18.58
CA ASN A 217 -4.34 17.41 -17.97
C ASN A 217 -3.22 17.73 -18.98
N LEU A 218 -3.06 16.97 -20.08
CA LEU A 218 -2.17 17.36 -21.19
C LEU A 218 -2.61 18.63 -21.94
N LYS A 219 -3.91 18.99 -21.87
CA LYS A 219 -4.45 20.19 -22.54
C LYS A 219 -4.40 21.43 -21.64
N GLY A 220 -4.07 21.25 -20.36
CA GLY A 220 -4.02 22.33 -19.37
C GLY A 220 -2.62 22.90 -19.14
N ASP A 221 -1.60 22.28 -19.75
CA ASP A 221 -0.22 22.78 -19.86
C ASP A 221 -0.06 23.62 -21.14
#